data_AF-A0A7C3ACV3-F1
#
_entry.id   AF-A0A7C3ACV3-F1
#
_cell.length_a   1.000
_cell.length_b   1.000
_cell.length_c   1.000
_cell.angle_alpha   90.00
_cell.angle_beta   90.00
_cell.angle_gamma   90.00
#
_symmetry.space_group_name_H-M   'P 1'
#
loop_
_entity.id
_entity.type
_entity.pdbx_description
1 polymer ?
#
loop_
_entity_poly.entity_id
_entity_poly.type
_entity_poly.pdbx_seq_one_letter_code
_entity_poly.pdbx_strand_id
1 'polypeptide(L)'
;MKTLVLGLGNPLLRDDSIGLRVVQELRVRLGDKPDIEVSEDYWGGLRLMERMIGFDRAIIIDAICTDAEPGTIHLLSPNDIPTQRSTSAHDVNLPTALELGRQAGAQLPTSSEIFIVGVEADDVQTFDEALTPEVEIALPQAVEAVLSVLDREREKS
;
A
#
# COMPACT_ATOMS: atom_id res chain seq x y z
N MET A 1 0.27 -19.18 -3.64
CA MET A 1 1.08 -18.11 -3.04
C MET A 1 0.11 -17.13 -2.41
N LYS A 2 0.12 -16.99 -1.09
CA LYS A 2 -0.79 -16.08 -0.39
C LYS A 2 -0.31 -14.65 -0.53
N THR A 3 -1.12 -13.79 -1.13
CA THR A 3 -0.80 -12.38 -1.35
C THR A 3 -1.69 -11.50 -0.49
N LEU A 4 -1.08 -10.61 0.28
CA LEU A 4 -1.77 -9.53 0.99
C LEU A 4 -1.79 -8.28 0.11
N VAL A 5 -2.96 -7.68 -0.09
CA VAL A 5 -3.13 -6.36 -0.68
C VAL A 5 -3.68 -5.45 0.41
N LEU A 6 -2.90 -4.43 0.78
CA LEU A 6 -3.19 -3.58 1.92
C LEU A 6 -3.27 -2.12 1.51
N GLY A 7 -4.43 -1.52 1.70
CA GLY A 7 -4.63 -0.09 1.56
C GLY A 7 -4.36 0.60 2.88
N LEU A 8 -3.45 1.56 2.87
CA LEU A 8 -3.14 2.43 3.99
C LEU A 8 -3.78 3.81 3.79
N GLY A 9 -4.04 4.48 4.91
CA GLY A 9 -4.49 5.86 4.89
C GLY A 9 -5.53 6.19 5.95
N ASN A 10 -5.97 7.45 5.94
CA ASN A 10 -7.05 7.95 6.78
C ASN A 10 -8.26 8.39 5.92
N PRO A 11 -9.46 7.81 6.12
CA PRO A 11 -10.64 8.13 5.31
C PRO A 11 -11.14 9.55 5.54
N LEU A 12 -10.67 10.22 6.60
CA LEU A 12 -11.10 11.57 6.98
C LEU A 12 -10.16 12.66 6.44
N LEU A 13 -9.07 12.31 5.76
CA LEU A 13 -8.03 13.24 5.33
C LEU A 13 -7.82 13.19 3.81
N ARG A 14 -8.79 13.67 3.02
CA ARG A 14 -8.70 13.84 1.55
C ARG A 14 -7.91 12.75 0.86
N ASP A 15 -6.74 13.09 0.30
CA ASP A 15 -5.94 12.22 -0.55
C ASP A 15 -5.24 11.12 0.25
N ASP A 16 -5.12 11.27 1.58
CA ASP A 16 -4.65 10.22 2.46
C ASP A 16 -5.56 8.98 2.38
N SER A 17 -6.84 9.16 2.02
CA SER A 17 -7.77 8.04 1.83
C SER A 17 -7.50 7.21 0.57
N ILE A 18 -6.61 7.62 -0.34
CA ILE A 18 -6.45 7.01 -1.66
C ILE A 18 -6.15 5.51 -1.60
N GLY A 19 -5.31 5.05 -0.67
CA GLY A 19 -5.00 3.64 -0.51
C GLY A 19 -6.23 2.79 -0.14
N LEU A 20 -7.11 3.35 0.71
CA LEU A 20 -8.38 2.74 1.08
C LEU A 20 -9.34 2.69 -0.12
N ARG A 21 -9.43 3.79 -0.89
CA ARG A 21 -10.29 3.87 -2.09
C ARG A 21 -9.86 2.86 -3.16
N VAL A 22 -8.57 2.71 -3.38
CA VAL A 22 -8.01 1.70 -4.30
C VAL A 22 -8.39 0.29 -3.86
N VAL A 23 -8.26 -0.03 -2.57
CA VAL A 23 -8.64 -1.35 -2.04
C VAL A 23 -10.13 -1.64 -2.18
N GLN A 24 -10.99 -0.64 -1.94
CA GLN A 24 -12.43 -0.78 -2.11
C GLN A 24 -12.79 -1.18 -3.55
N GLU A 25 -12.19 -0.52 -4.54
CA GLU A 25 -12.35 -0.86 -5.96
C GLU A 25 -11.78 -2.25 -6.29
N LEU A 26 -10.62 -2.60 -5.72
CA LEU A 26 -10.00 -3.91 -5.93
C LEU A 26 -10.85 -5.05 -5.37
N ARG A 27 -11.52 -4.87 -4.23
CA ARG A 27 -12.44 -5.90 -3.68
C ARG A 27 -13.55 -6.24 -4.66
N VAL A 28 -14.13 -5.22 -5.31
CA VAL A 28 -15.18 -5.42 -6.31
C VAL A 28 -14.66 -6.19 -7.53
N ARG A 29 -13.45 -5.87 -8.00
CA ARG A 29 -12.85 -6.47 -9.20
C ARG A 29 -12.27 -7.87 -8.98
N LEU A 30 -11.65 -8.11 -7.82
CA LEU A 30 -10.99 -9.38 -7.51
C LEU A 30 -11.97 -10.44 -7.03
N GLY A 31 -13.07 -10.04 -6.38
CA GLY A 31 -14.02 -10.96 -5.76
C GLY A 31 -13.38 -11.84 -4.69
N ASP A 32 -13.97 -13.01 -4.42
CA ASP A 32 -13.49 -13.96 -3.41
C ASP A 32 -12.39 -14.88 -3.95
N LYS A 33 -11.24 -14.31 -4.33
CA LYS A 33 -10.05 -15.11 -4.68
C LYS A 33 -9.41 -15.67 -3.41
N PRO A 34 -9.29 -17.01 -3.25
CA PRO A 34 -8.84 -17.61 -2.00
C PRO A 34 -7.37 -17.34 -1.65
N ASP A 35 -6.56 -16.97 -2.65
CA ASP A 35 -5.11 -16.72 -2.49
C ASP A 35 -4.76 -15.22 -2.34
N ILE A 36 -5.75 -14.33 -2.42
CA ILE A 36 -5.55 -12.88 -2.30
C ILE A 36 -6.41 -12.35 -1.15
N GLU A 37 -5.76 -11.83 -0.13
CA GLU A 37 -6.43 -11.13 0.95
C GLU A 37 -6.36 -9.62 0.71
N VAL A 38 -7.51 -8.94 0.69
CA VAL A 38 -7.58 -7.50 0.47
C VAL A 38 -8.07 -6.80 1.74
N SER A 39 -7.19 -6.03 2.38
CA SER A 39 -7.43 -5.44 3.70
C SER A 39 -7.13 -3.94 3.71
N GLU A 40 -7.61 -3.28 4.75
CA GLU A 40 -7.41 -1.85 5.01
C GLU A 40 -6.72 -1.70 6.38
N ASP A 41 -5.78 -0.78 6.48
CA ASP A 41 -5.21 -0.38 7.75
C ASP A 41 -4.91 1.13 7.79
N TYR A 42 -4.69 1.63 8.99
CA TYR A 42 -4.47 3.05 9.26
C TYR A 42 -3.09 3.27 9.91
N TRP A 43 -2.33 2.19 10.14
CA TRP A 43 -1.12 2.19 10.94
C TRP A 43 0.05 1.57 10.17
N GLY A 44 1.17 2.28 10.13
CA GLY A 44 2.43 1.80 9.56
C GLY A 44 3.28 0.96 10.52
N GLY A 45 4.51 0.67 10.08
CA GLY A 45 5.58 0.14 10.92
C GLY A 45 5.38 -1.27 11.46
N LEU A 46 5.41 -1.44 12.79
CA LEU A 46 5.35 -2.77 13.42
C LEU A 46 4.00 -3.45 13.20
N ARG A 47 2.89 -2.71 13.27
CA ARG A 47 1.55 -3.24 12.99
C ARG A 47 1.42 -3.70 11.54
N LEU A 48 1.97 -2.92 10.62
CA LEU A 48 2.04 -3.28 9.22
C LEU A 48 2.81 -4.58 9.01
N MET A 49 3.95 -4.75 9.68
CA MET A 49 4.69 -6.02 9.66
C MET A 49 3.85 -7.19 10.21
N GLU A 50 3.15 -7.01 11.33
CA GLU A 50 2.30 -8.05 11.93
C GLU A 50 1.21 -8.54 10.96
N ARG A 51 0.62 -7.64 10.17
CA ARG A 51 -0.35 -7.98 9.11
C ARG A 51 0.23 -8.87 8.03
N MET A 52 1.52 -8.75 7.76
CA MET A 52 2.20 -9.48 6.69
C MET A 52 2.61 -10.89 7.10
N ILE A 53 2.46 -11.27 8.38
CA ILE A 53 2.87 -12.58 8.88
C ILE A 53 2.02 -13.69 8.23
N GLY A 54 2.69 -14.70 7.69
CA GLY A 54 2.06 -15.86 7.05
C GLY A 54 1.69 -15.64 5.57
N PHE A 55 1.99 -14.48 5.01
CA PHE A 55 1.89 -14.21 3.58
C PHE A 55 3.22 -14.42 2.88
N ASP A 56 3.15 -14.81 1.61
CA ASP A 56 4.32 -14.98 0.75
C ASP A 56 4.70 -13.66 0.08
N ARG A 57 3.70 -12.79 -0.15
CA ARG A 57 3.80 -11.55 -0.89
C ARG A 57 2.91 -10.46 -0.28
N ALA A 58 3.33 -9.20 -0.36
CA ALA A 58 2.53 -8.06 0.04
C ALA A 58 2.56 -6.92 -0.99
N ILE A 59 1.41 -6.30 -1.23
CA ILE A 59 1.25 -5.09 -2.03
C ILE A 59 0.60 -4.05 -1.14
N ILE A 60 1.31 -2.97 -0.85
CA ILE A 60 0.85 -1.89 0.00
C ILE A 60 0.46 -0.73 -0.93
N ILE A 61 -0.67 -0.09 -0.67
CA ILE A 61 -1.10 1.11 -1.38
C ILE A 61 -1.17 2.24 -0.36
N ASP A 62 -0.51 3.36 -0.62
CA ASP A 62 -0.43 4.48 0.33
C ASP A 62 -0.41 5.82 -0.40
N ALA A 63 -0.86 6.86 0.28
CA ALA A 63 -0.60 8.24 -0.15
C ALA A 63 0.86 8.58 0.14
N ILE A 64 1.52 9.23 -0.81
CA ILE A 64 2.87 9.76 -0.62
C ILE A 64 2.90 11.25 -0.97
N CYS A 65 3.82 11.97 -0.35
CA CYS A 65 4.08 13.36 -0.68
C CYS A 65 5.56 13.52 -1.01
N THR A 66 5.85 13.67 -2.30
CA THR A 66 7.19 14.01 -2.79
C THR A 66 7.18 15.38 -3.47
N ASP A 67 8.01 15.54 -4.50
CA ASP A 67 8.10 16.75 -5.30
C ASP A 67 7.47 16.54 -6.70
N ALA A 68 6.82 15.40 -6.92
CA ALA A 68 6.12 15.05 -8.15
C ALA A 68 4.70 15.63 -8.20
N GLU A 69 4.06 15.57 -9.37
CA GLU A 69 2.71 16.10 -9.57
C GLU A 69 1.66 15.21 -8.87
N PRO A 70 0.64 15.80 -8.21
CA PRO A 70 -0.46 15.02 -7.62
C PRO A 70 -1.12 14.05 -8.61
N GLY A 71 -1.48 12.88 -8.12
CA GLY A 71 -1.99 11.76 -8.92
C GLY A 71 -0.90 10.94 -9.63
N THR A 72 0.38 11.31 -9.54
CA THR A 72 1.47 10.48 -10.05
C THR A 72 1.53 9.17 -9.26
N ILE A 73 1.64 8.04 -9.97
CA ILE A 73 1.72 6.71 -9.37
C ILE A 73 3.15 6.21 -9.39
N HIS A 74 3.63 5.79 -8.23
CA HIS A 74 4.96 5.27 -8.01
C HIS A 74 4.89 3.79 -7.63
N LEU A 75 5.74 2.97 -8.25
CA LEU A 75 5.99 1.61 -7.79
C LEU A 75 7.33 1.59 -7.07
N LEU A 76 7.28 1.38 -5.76
CA LEU A 76 8.39 1.47 -4.83
C LEU A 76 8.63 0.12 -4.14
N SER A 77 9.87 -0.09 -3.71
CA SER A 77 10.23 -1.18 -2.79
C SER A 77 10.25 -0.64 -1.36
N PRO A 78 10.18 -1.49 -0.32
CA PRO A 78 10.29 -1.06 1.09
C PRO A 78 11.55 -0.26 1.41
N ASN A 79 12.62 -0.45 0.65
CA ASN A 79 13.87 0.28 0.82
C ASN A 79 13.87 1.66 0.14
N ASP A 80 12.92 1.91 -0.76
CA ASP A 80 12.85 3.13 -1.57
C ASP A 80 12.06 4.25 -0.88
N ILE A 81 11.33 3.93 0.21
CA ILE A 81 10.54 4.91 0.96
C ILE A 81 11.42 5.60 2.00
N PRO A 82 11.69 6.91 1.87
CA PRO A 82 12.26 7.68 2.96
C PRO A 82 11.24 7.69 4.10
N THR A 83 11.69 7.38 5.31
CA THR A 83 10.96 7.29 6.59
C THR A 83 10.01 8.43 6.94
N GLN A 84 9.94 9.50 6.14
CA GLN A 84 9.19 10.73 6.40
C GLN A 84 8.28 11.19 5.25
N ARG A 85 8.21 10.45 4.12
CA ARG A 85 7.40 10.87 2.95
C ARG A 85 6.10 10.08 2.75
N SER A 86 5.87 9.06 3.58
CA SER A 86 4.56 8.41 3.74
C SER A 86 3.85 9.09 4.91
N THR A 87 2.57 9.40 4.72
CA THR A 87 1.68 9.95 5.77
C THR A 87 1.50 8.97 6.93
N SER A 88 1.77 7.68 6.70
CA SER A 88 1.70 6.59 7.68
C SER A 88 2.94 6.50 8.63
N ALA A 89 3.70 7.60 8.80
CA ALA A 89 4.98 7.69 9.52
C ALA A 89 4.95 7.44 11.05
N HIS A 90 3.91 6.80 11.58
CA HIS A 90 3.62 6.83 13.02
C HIS A 90 4.25 5.74 13.89
N ASP A 91 4.98 4.75 13.36
CA ASP A 91 5.76 3.82 14.18
C ASP A 91 6.88 3.16 13.36
N VAL A 92 7.93 2.67 14.04
CA VAL A 92 9.12 1.93 13.54
C VAL A 92 9.16 1.72 12.03
N ASN A 93 10.13 2.34 11.33
CA ASN A 93 10.34 2.19 9.89
C ASN A 93 10.11 0.74 9.40
N LEU A 94 9.27 0.55 8.37
CA LEU A 94 8.85 -0.77 7.88
C LEU A 94 10.01 -1.75 7.65
N PRO A 95 11.15 -1.37 7.03
CA PRO A 95 12.33 -2.23 6.93
C PRO A 95 12.86 -2.71 8.28
N THR A 96 12.90 -1.84 9.30
CA THR A 96 13.32 -2.20 10.66
C THR A 96 12.31 -3.17 11.30
N ALA A 97 11.01 -2.92 11.13
CA ALA A 97 9.97 -3.82 11.64
C ALA A 97 10.06 -5.21 11.00
N LEU A 98 10.25 -5.28 9.68
CA LEU A 98 10.44 -6.53 8.94
C LEU A 98 11.68 -7.30 9.42
N GLU A 99 12.79 -6.60 9.64
CA GLU A 99 14.01 -7.22 10.18
C GLU A 99 13.79 -7.79 11.58
N LEU A 100 13.17 -7.02 12.48
CA LEU A 100 12.84 -7.49 13.83
C LEU A 100 11.89 -8.69 13.81
N GLY A 101 10.86 -8.66 12.97
CA GLY A 101 9.92 -9.78 12.81
C GLY A 101 10.62 -11.05 12.32
N ARG A 102 11.53 -10.93 11.34
CA ARG A 102 12.34 -12.06 10.85
C ARG A 102 13.26 -12.60 11.94
N GLN A 103 13.92 -11.75 12.70
CA GLN A 103 14.77 -12.16 13.85
C GLN A 103 13.96 -12.85 14.94
N ALA A 104 12.69 -12.45 15.14
CA ALA A 104 11.76 -13.11 16.05
C ALA A 104 11.19 -14.43 15.51
N GLY A 105 11.53 -14.83 14.28
CA GLY A 105 11.08 -16.08 13.66
C GLY A 105 9.72 -15.99 12.96
N ALA A 106 9.20 -14.79 12.70
CA ALA A 106 7.96 -14.61 11.94
C ALA A 106 8.17 -14.97 10.46
N GLN A 107 7.22 -15.70 9.88
CA GLN A 107 7.17 -15.95 8.44
C GLN A 107 6.67 -14.68 7.74
N LEU A 108 7.56 -13.95 7.10
CA LEU A 108 7.26 -12.70 6.39
C LEU A 108 7.66 -12.81 4.92
N PRO A 109 7.01 -12.06 4.02
CA PRO A 109 7.44 -11.92 2.64
C PRO A 109 8.91 -11.48 2.55
N THR A 110 9.59 -11.97 1.51
CA THR A 110 10.94 -11.47 1.20
C THR A 110 10.85 -10.02 0.75
N SER A 111 11.92 -9.24 0.92
CA SER A 111 11.89 -7.82 0.53
C SER A 111 11.65 -7.60 -0.98
N SER A 112 11.93 -8.59 -1.82
CA SER A 112 11.61 -8.58 -3.26
C SER A 112 10.14 -8.89 -3.57
N GLU A 113 9.42 -9.49 -2.63
CA GLU A 113 7.98 -9.81 -2.72
C GLU A 113 7.11 -8.79 -1.99
N ILE A 114 7.67 -7.63 -1.66
CA ILE A 114 6.93 -6.51 -1.08
C ILE A 114 6.97 -5.36 -2.07
N PHE A 115 5.79 -4.92 -2.48
CA PHE A 115 5.61 -3.84 -3.43
C PHE A 115 4.81 -2.74 -2.77
N ILE A 116 5.16 -1.48 -3.04
CA ILE A 116 4.42 -0.33 -2.56
C ILE A 116 3.98 0.50 -3.76
N VAL A 117 2.67 0.68 -3.89
CA VAL A 117 2.03 1.55 -4.87
C VAL A 117 1.72 2.87 -4.18
N GLY A 118 2.62 3.83 -4.34
CA GLY A 118 2.44 5.19 -3.80
C GLY A 118 1.67 6.05 -4.80
N VAL A 119 0.68 6.80 -4.33
CA VAL A 119 0.00 7.83 -5.13
C VAL A 119 0.35 9.20 -4.56
N GLU A 120 0.88 10.09 -5.40
CA GLU A 120 1.19 11.46 -4.99
C GLU A 120 -0.09 12.19 -4.60
N ALA A 121 -0.13 12.64 -3.35
CA ALA A 121 -1.24 13.40 -2.81
C ALA A 121 -1.01 14.91 -2.97
N ASP A 122 -2.08 15.66 -3.22
CA ASP A 122 -2.06 17.12 -3.16
C ASP A 122 -2.33 17.61 -1.73
N ASP A 123 -3.33 17.01 -1.07
CA ASP A 123 -3.74 17.39 0.28
C ASP A 123 -4.05 16.19 1.17
N VAL A 124 -3.25 16.04 2.23
CA VAL A 124 -3.37 15.00 3.26
C VAL A 124 -3.66 15.57 4.65
N GLN A 125 -3.94 16.86 4.75
CA GLN A 125 -4.11 17.58 6.02
C GLN A 125 -5.53 18.09 6.23
N THR A 126 -6.24 18.39 5.15
CA THR A 126 -7.62 18.87 5.23
C THR A 126 -8.57 17.75 5.62
N PHE A 127 -9.41 18.04 6.61
CA PHE A 127 -10.48 17.14 7.03
C PHE A 127 -11.64 17.20 6.03
N ASP A 128 -11.69 16.24 5.12
CA ASP A 128 -12.69 16.08 4.06
C ASP A 128 -12.57 14.66 3.50
N GLU A 129 -13.68 14.05 3.09
CA GLU A 129 -13.72 12.67 2.57
C GLU A 129 -13.55 12.61 1.04
N ALA A 130 -13.59 13.77 0.37
CA ALA A 130 -13.37 13.88 -1.06
C ALA A 130 -11.87 13.90 -1.39
N LEU A 131 -11.47 13.11 -2.39
CA LEU A 131 -10.16 13.22 -3.01
C LEU A 131 -10.06 14.56 -3.76
N THR A 132 -8.85 15.07 -3.92
CA THR A 132 -8.58 16.17 -4.85
C THR A 132 -8.81 15.70 -6.30
N PRO A 133 -9.18 16.60 -7.23
CA PRO A 133 -9.52 16.23 -8.60
C PRO A 133 -8.42 15.42 -9.31
N GLU A 134 -7.16 15.80 -9.10
CA GLU A 134 -5.99 15.16 -9.68
C GLU A 134 -5.84 13.71 -9.19
N VAL A 135 -6.00 13.49 -7.89
CA VAL A 135 -5.92 12.15 -7.27
C VAL A 135 -7.13 11.30 -7.60
N GLU A 136 -8.33 11.90 -7.69
CA GLU A 136 -9.55 11.21 -8.12
C GLU A 136 -9.43 10.70 -9.56
N ILE A 137 -8.84 11.49 -10.46
CA ILE A 137 -8.55 11.08 -11.85
C ILE A 137 -7.53 9.93 -11.89
N ALA A 138 -6.58 9.91 -10.96
CA ALA A 138 -5.55 8.87 -10.88
C ALA A 138 -6.04 7.55 -10.25
N LEU A 139 -7.15 7.56 -9.50
CA LEU A 139 -7.67 6.37 -8.80
C LEU A 139 -7.80 5.13 -9.71
N PRO A 140 -8.41 5.19 -10.92
CA PRO A 140 -8.48 4.03 -11.79
C PRO A 140 -7.11 3.53 -12.24
N GLN A 141 -6.15 4.43 -12.46
CA GLN A 141 -4.80 4.08 -12.86
C GLN A 141 -4.03 3.40 -11.72
N ALA A 142 -4.25 3.82 -10.47
CA ALA A 142 -3.67 3.19 -9.29
C ALA A 142 -4.20 1.76 -9.11
N VAL A 143 -5.51 1.55 -9.34
CA VAL A 143 -6.12 0.21 -9.34
C VAL A 143 -5.48 -0.68 -10.41
N GLU A 144 -5.31 -0.18 -11.64
CA GLU A 144 -4.64 -0.93 -12.71
C GLU A 144 -3.16 -1.23 -12.40
N ALA A 145 -2.46 -0.32 -11.72
CA ALA A 145 -1.08 -0.55 -11.29
C ALA A 145 -1.01 -1.73 -10.31
N VAL A 146 -1.91 -1.80 -9.32
CA VAL A 146 -1.99 -2.93 -8.38
C VAL A 146 -2.33 -4.24 -9.10
N LEU A 147 -3.31 -4.22 -10.01
CA LEU A 147 -3.66 -5.41 -10.80
C LEU A 147 -2.48 -5.90 -11.66
N SER A 148 -1.75 -4.98 -12.28
CA SER A 148 -0.54 -5.30 -13.04
C SER A 148 0.54 -5.94 -12.17
N VAL A 149 0.72 -5.44 -10.94
CA VAL A 149 1.64 -6.04 -9.96
C VAL A 149 1.17 -7.44 -9.57
N LEU A 150 -0.12 -7.64 -9.32
CA LEU A 150 -0.70 -8.95 -9.03
C LEU A 150 -0.46 -9.95 -10.17
N ASP A 151 -0.62 -9.54 -11.43
CA ASP A 151 -0.51 -10.44 -12.59
C ASP A 151 0.95 -10.77 -12.98
N ARG A 152 1.94 -9.90 -12.70
CA ARG A 152 3.38 -10.13 -13.01
C ARG A 152 3.97 -11.45 -12.49
N GLU A 153 3.36 -12.05 -11.48
CA GLU A 153 3.80 -13.35 -10.91
C GLU A 153 3.06 -14.55 -11.51
N ARG A 154 1.86 -14.35 -12.09
CA ARG A 154 1.13 -15.45 -12.73
C ARG A 154 1.81 -15.96 -13.99
N GLU A 155 2.65 -15.14 -14.63
CA GLU A 155 3.39 -15.49 -15.84
C GLU A 155 4.71 -16.25 -15.59
N LYS A 156 5.19 -16.32 -14.34
CA LYS A 156 6.41 -17.04 -13.96
C LYS A 156 6.18 -18.46 -13.44
N SER A 157 4.92 -18.89 -13.29
CA SER A 157 4.53 -20.25 -12.88
C SER A 157 4.21 -21.15 -14.07
#